data_AF-A0A2G9NU36-F1
#
_entry.id   AF-A0A2G9NU36-F1
#
_cell.length_a   1.000
_cell.length_b   1.000
_cell.length_c   1.000
_cell.angle_alpha   90.00
_cell.angle_beta   90.00
_cell.angle_gamma   90.00
#
_symmetry.space_group_name_H-M   'P 1'
#
loop_
_entity.id
_entity.type
_entity.pdbx_description
1 polymer ?
#
loop_
_entity_poly.entity_id
_entity_poly.type
_entity_poly.pdbx_seq_one_letter_code
_entity_poly.pdbx_strand_id
1 'polypeptide(L)'
;MKQEFSNAWISSTQIRKQRKYRANAPLHIKSKMMGSHLSKELRKKYETRSVRIRKGDEVKIMIGKFKGKTGKIGDVNVKKQKVSIEGIQNKKKDGTKIAVYFNPSNLIVTTLNLEDKKRFKKKNQETKKPEKQKEAKESKKSETQKDKPKEIKEKK
;
A
#
# COMPACT_ATOMS: atom_id res chain seq x y z
N MET A 1 -6.48 -32.80 -17.12
CA MET A 1 -6.23 -31.68 -18.06
C MET A 1 -4.73 -31.68 -18.30
N LYS A 2 -4.29 -31.82 -19.56
CA LYS A 2 -2.89 -32.15 -19.91
C LYS A 2 -1.85 -31.09 -19.53
N GLN A 3 -2.24 -29.81 -19.49
CA GLN A 3 -1.34 -28.70 -19.12
C GLN A 3 -1.38 -28.41 -17.62
N GLU A 4 -0.24 -28.03 -17.04
CA GLU A 4 -0.11 -27.65 -15.63
C GLU A 4 -0.60 -26.23 -15.32
N PHE A 5 -0.29 -25.28 -16.20
CA PHE A 5 -0.64 -23.86 -16.08
C PHE A 5 -0.88 -23.21 -17.44
N SER A 6 -1.84 -22.26 -17.51
CA SER A 6 -2.07 -21.41 -18.68
C SER A 6 -2.67 -20.07 -18.25
N ASN A 7 -2.20 -18.97 -18.84
CA ASN A 7 -2.69 -17.62 -18.56
C ASN A 7 -4.15 -17.42 -19.00
N ALA A 8 -4.59 -18.11 -20.06
CA ALA A 8 -5.96 -17.98 -20.58
C ALA A 8 -7.03 -18.53 -19.62
N TRP A 9 -6.65 -19.29 -18.60
CA TRP A 9 -7.60 -19.85 -17.63
C TRP A 9 -8.22 -18.79 -16.70
N ILE A 10 -7.68 -17.57 -16.68
CA ILE A 10 -8.23 -16.48 -15.86
C ILE A 10 -9.55 -15.93 -16.41
N SER A 11 -9.71 -15.87 -17.74
CA SER A 11 -10.91 -15.37 -18.43
C SER A 11 -11.96 -16.45 -18.67
N SER A 12 -11.58 -17.73 -18.52
CA SER A 12 -12.49 -18.86 -18.70
C SER A 12 -13.62 -18.83 -17.65
N THR A 13 -14.86 -19.09 -18.08
CA THR A 13 -16.04 -19.24 -17.20
C THR A 13 -15.99 -20.49 -16.34
N GLN A 14 -15.28 -21.54 -16.77
CA GLN A 14 -15.16 -22.80 -16.02
C GLN A 14 -14.41 -22.63 -14.69
N ILE A 15 -15.11 -22.88 -13.58
CA ILE A 15 -14.59 -22.77 -12.20
C ILE A 15 -13.33 -23.64 -12.00
N ARG A 16 -13.30 -24.85 -12.56
CA ARG A 16 -12.15 -25.77 -12.42
C ARG A 16 -10.87 -25.18 -12.99
N LYS A 17 -10.95 -24.45 -14.12
CA LYS A 17 -9.80 -23.78 -14.75
C LYS A 17 -9.31 -22.61 -13.90
N GLN A 18 -10.21 -21.79 -13.37
CA GLN A 18 -9.87 -20.66 -12.49
C GLN A 18 -9.21 -21.09 -11.17
N ARG A 19 -9.72 -22.15 -10.53
CA ARG A 19 -9.11 -22.71 -9.30
C ARG A 19 -7.72 -23.27 -9.59
N LYS A 20 -7.57 -24.03 -10.69
CA LYS A 20 -6.27 -24.58 -11.11
C LYS A 20 -5.25 -23.47 -11.41
N TYR A 21 -5.68 -22.38 -12.05
CA TYR A 21 -4.84 -21.22 -12.34
C TYR A 21 -4.21 -20.64 -11.06
N ARG A 22 -5.00 -20.37 -10.01
CA ARG A 22 -4.47 -19.83 -8.75
C ARG A 22 -3.53 -20.79 -8.02
N ALA A 23 -3.89 -22.08 -7.96
CA ALA A 23 -3.09 -23.10 -7.27
C ALA A 23 -1.70 -23.27 -7.93
N ASN A 24 -1.68 -23.37 -9.26
CA ASN A 24 -0.48 -23.69 -10.04
C ASN A 24 0.25 -22.46 -10.58
N ALA A 25 -0.21 -21.25 -10.27
CA ALA A 25 0.42 -20.03 -10.75
C ALA A 25 1.93 -19.98 -10.42
N PRO A 26 2.79 -19.60 -11.38
CA PRO A 26 4.20 -19.28 -11.13
C PRO A 26 4.39 -18.20 -10.07
N LEU A 27 5.57 -18.16 -9.44
CA LEU A 27 5.86 -17.25 -8.31
C LEU A 27 5.72 -15.76 -8.66
N HIS A 28 6.06 -15.35 -9.88
CA HIS A 28 5.92 -13.95 -10.33
C HIS A 28 4.44 -13.53 -10.48
N ILE A 29 3.54 -14.47 -10.77
CA ILE A 29 2.09 -14.24 -10.83
C ILE A 29 1.50 -14.27 -9.41
N LYS A 30 1.86 -15.27 -8.59
CA LYS A 30 1.46 -15.33 -7.18
C LYS A 30 1.87 -14.08 -6.40
N SER A 31 3.05 -13.55 -6.72
CA SER A 31 3.56 -12.25 -6.26
C SER A 31 2.58 -11.11 -6.46
N LYS A 32 1.95 -11.00 -7.65
CA LYS A 32 0.99 -9.93 -7.96
C LYS A 32 -0.31 -10.10 -7.19
N MET A 33 -0.68 -11.34 -6.85
CA MET A 33 -1.87 -11.66 -6.06
C MET A 33 -1.73 -11.27 -4.57
N MET A 34 -0.51 -11.00 -4.09
CA MET A 34 -0.23 -10.57 -2.70
C MET A 34 -0.54 -9.08 -2.45
N GLY A 35 -1.57 -8.56 -3.10
CA GLY A 35 -2.05 -7.19 -2.93
C GLY A 35 -2.87 -7.02 -1.65
N SER A 36 -2.68 -5.90 -0.97
CA SER A 36 -3.48 -5.50 0.18
C SER A 36 -3.98 -4.08 0.04
N HIS A 37 -5.08 -3.78 0.72
CA HIS A 37 -5.73 -2.49 0.67
C HIS A 37 -4.95 -1.43 1.42
N LEU A 38 -4.77 -0.25 0.83
CA LEU A 38 -4.21 0.89 1.55
C LEU A 38 -5.26 1.51 2.49
N SER A 39 -4.80 2.20 3.54
CA SER A 39 -5.65 3.05 4.40
C SER A 39 -6.25 4.22 3.59
N LYS A 40 -7.31 4.86 4.10
CA LYS A 40 -7.97 5.97 3.39
C LYS A 40 -7.02 7.15 3.13
N GLU A 41 -6.13 7.43 4.07
CA GLU A 41 -5.11 8.47 3.96
C GLU A 41 -4.08 8.15 2.87
N LEU A 42 -3.52 6.94 2.90
CA LEU A 42 -2.55 6.50 1.88
C LEU A 42 -3.16 6.40 0.48
N ARG A 43 -4.45 6.04 0.38
CA ARG A 43 -5.17 6.04 -0.92
C ARG A 43 -5.24 7.42 -1.54
N LYS A 44 -5.46 8.46 -0.74
CA LYS A 44 -5.49 9.85 -1.22
C LYS A 44 -4.09 10.29 -1.65
N LYS A 45 -3.06 9.96 -0.86
CA LYS A 45 -1.68 10.35 -1.13
C LYS A 45 -1.09 9.71 -2.40
N TYR A 46 -1.36 8.43 -2.62
CA TYR A 46 -0.79 7.66 -3.73
C TYR A 46 -1.80 7.31 -4.82
N GLU A 47 -3.02 7.85 -4.75
CA GLU A 47 -4.13 7.66 -5.70
C GLU A 47 -4.43 6.21 -6.08
N THR A 48 -4.15 5.27 -5.17
CA THR A 48 -4.20 3.84 -5.48
C THR A 48 -4.91 3.05 -4.42
N ARG A 49 -5.71 2.08 -4.86
CA ARG A 49 -6.56 1.31 -3.95
C ARG A 49 -5.78 0.28 -3.11
N SER A 50 -4.82 -0.37 -3.74
CA SER A 50 -4.04 -1.46 -3.18
C SER A 50 -2.60 -1.47 -3.69
N VAL A 51 -1.73 -2.07 -2.88
CA VAL A 51 -0.30 -2.23 -3.17
C VAL A 51 0.10 -3.64 -2.74
N ARG A 52 1.12 -4.20 -3.41
CA ARG A 52 1.72 -5.46 -2.99
C ARG A 52 2.41 -5.28 -1.63
N ILE A 53 2.11 -6.18 -0.71
CA ILE A 53 2.74 -6.22 0.62
C ILE A 53 4.23 -6.58 0.51
N ARG A 54 5.05 -5.92 1.33
CA ARG A 54 6.48 -6.20 1.52
C ARG A 54 6.83 -6.31 3.01
N LYS A 55 8.02 -6.84 3.29
CA LYS A 55 8.60 -6.84 4.63
C LYS A 55 8.79 -5.41 5.13
N GLY A 56 8.50 -5.17 6.40
CA GLY A 56 8.60 -3.85 7.03
C GLY A 56 7.42 -2.89 6.77
N ASP A 57 6.42 -3.26 5.97
CA ASP A 57 5.16 -2.51 5.95
C ASP A 57 4.40 -2.72 7.27
N GLU A 58 3.69 -1.69 7.73
CA GLU A 58 2.80 -1.81 8.87
C GLU A 58 1.36 -2.02 8.41
N VAL A 59 0.69 -2.95 9.07
CA VAL A 59 -0.64 -3.39 8.72
C VAL A 59 -1.55 -3.47 9.93
N LYS A 60 -2.83 -3.24 9.69
CA LYS A 60 -3.93 -3.50 10.60
C LYS A 60 -4.73 -4.71 10.14
N ILE A 61 -5.06 -5.60 11.06
CA ILE A 61 -5.89 -6.77 10.78
C ILE A 61 -7.37 -6.40 10.82
N MET A 62 -8.12 -6.74 9.77
CA MET A 62 -9.54 -6.40 9.66
C MET A 62 -10.50 -7.52 10.08
N ILE A 63 -10.09 -8.78 9.93
CA ILE A 63 -10.97 -9.95 10.08
C ILE A 63 -10.25 -11.02 10.91
N GLY A 64 -11.02 -11.78 11.70
CA GLY A 64 -10.56 -12.94 12.47
C GLY A 64 -10.23 -12.63 13.93
N LYS A 65 -9.64 -13.61 14.63
CA LYS A 65 -9.34 -13.55 16.08
C LYS A 65 -8.46 -12.36 16.49
N PHE A 66 -7.58 -11.91 15.59
CA PHE A 66 -6.62 -10.83 15.84
C PHE A 66 -7.06 -9.48 15.25
N LYS A 67 -8.36 -9.33 14.93
CA LYS A 67 -8.92 -8.09 14.40
C LYS A 67 -8.59 -6.89 15.29
N GLY A 68 -8.28 -5.76 14.68
CA GLY A 68 -7.98 -4.50 15.35
C GLY A 68 -6.51 -4.32 15.73
N LYS A 69 -5.74 -5.41 15.85
CA LYS A 69 -4.30 -5.34 16.10
C LYS A 69 -3.54 -4.78 14.90
N THR A 70 -2.50 -4.03 15.21
CA THR A 70 -1.52 -3.51 14.25
C THR A 70 -0.17 -4.19 14.46
N GLY A 71 0.64 -4.23 13.41
CA GLY A 71 1.99 -4.74 13.49
C GLY A 71 2.73 -4.62 12.16
N LYS A 72 4.05 -4.77 12.22
CA LYS A 72 4.90 -4.81 11.03
C LYS A 72 4.88 -6.20 10.41
N ILE A 73 5.06 -6.25 9.10
CA ILE A 73 5.15 -7.50 8.35
C ILE A 73 6.57 -8.05 8.50
N GLY A 74 6.66 -9.25 9.07
CA GLY A 74 7.92 -9.96 9.24
C GLY A 74 8.30 -10.72 7.98
N ASP A 75 7.49 -11.72 7.59
CA ASP A 75 7.76 -12.56 6.43
C ASP A 75 6.60 -12.63 5.43
N VAL A 76 6.96 -12.74 4.15
CA VAL A 76 6.03 -12.79 3.02
C VAL A 76 6.27 -14.07 2.24
N ASN A 77 5.42 -15.06 2.46
CA ASN A 77 5.50 -16.34 1.78
C ASN A 77 4.67 -16.32 0.49
N VAL A 78 5.34 -16.09 -0.63
CA VAL A 78 4.70 -16.02 -1.96
C VAL A 78 4.15 -17.38 -2.42
N LYS A 79 4.82 -18.49 -2.07
CA LYS A 79 4.41 -19.85 -2.47
C LYS A 79 3.05 -20.21 -1.86
N LYS A 80 2.86 -19.91 -0.57
CA LYS A 80 1.62 -20.15 0.18
C LYS A 80 0.62 -18.98 0.10
N GLN A 81 1.03 -17.85 -0.47
CA GLN A 81 0.25 -16.61 -0.52
C GLN A 81 -0.16 -16.09 0.87
N LYS A 82 0.75 -16.20 1.84
CA LYS A 82 0.51 -15.81 3.23
C LYS A 82 1.56 -14.82 3.72
N VAL A 83 1.17 -14.06 4.73
CA VAL A 83 2.01 -13.06 5.39
C VAL A 83 2.03 -13.32 6.88
N SER A 84 3.18 -13.18 7.54
CA SER A 84 3.29 -13.16 8.99
C SER A 84 3.44 -11.72 9.50
N ILE A 85 2.85 -11.46 10.67
CA ILE A 85 2.90 -10.16 11.32
C ILE A 85 3.68 -10.32 12.62
N GLU A 86 4.64 -9.42 12.85
CA GLU A 86 5.45 -9.38 14.06
C GLU A 86 4.56 -9.14 15.28
N GLY A 87 4.85 -9.84 16.38
CA GLY A 87 4.05 -9.78 17.60
C GLY A 87 2.76 -10.61 17.59
N ILE A 88 2.32 -11.15 16.44
CA ILE A 88 1.11 -11.97 16.34
C ILE A 88 1.47 -13.44 16.20
N GLN A 89 1.48 -14.13 17.33
CA GLN A 89 1.95 -15.50 17.46
C GLN A 89 0.99 -16.33 18.32
N ASN A 90 0.99 -17.64 18.08
CA ASN A 90 0.32 -18.63 18.92
C ASN A 90 1.36 -19.41 19.74
N LYS A 91 1.04 -19.70 21.00
CA LYS A 91 1.86 -20.55 21.88
C LYS A 91 1.48 -22.02 21.65
N LYS A 92 2.47 -22.89 21.41
CA LYS A 92 2.30 -24.35 21.42
C LYS A 92 2.20 -24.87 22.86
N LYS A 93 1.78 -26.14 23.01
CA LYS A 93 1.80 -26.83 24.31
C LYS A 93 3.21 -26.84 24.92
N ASP A 94 4.22 -27.02 24.08
CA ASP A 94 5.65 -27.03 24.45
C ASP A 94 6.18 -25.63 24.83
N GLY A 95 5.37 -24.58 24.77
CA GLY A 95 5.73 -23.21 25.12
C GLY A 95 6.38 -22.39 24.00
N THR A 96 6.81 -23.03 22.91
CA THR A 96 7.35 -22.36 21.72
C THR A 96 6.30 -21.48 21.04
N LYS A 97 6.73 -20.31 20.53
CA LYS A 97 5.85 -19.34 19.83
C LYS A 97 5.94 -19.54 18.31
N ILE A 98 4.79 -19.65 17.66
CA ILE A 98 4.68 -19.81 16.21
C ILE A 98 3.98 -18.61 15.60
N ALA A 99 4.55 -18.08 14.52
CA ALA A 99 3.96 -17.00 13.75
C ALA A 99 2.62 -17.43 13.13
N VAL A 100 1.60 -16.58 13.28
CA VAL A 100 0.31 -16.78 12.62
C VAL A 100 0.37 -16.21 11.21
N TYR A 101 -0.15 -17.00 10.25
CA TYR A 101 -0.18 -16.63 8.85
C TYR A 101 -1.53 -16.05 8.44
N PHE A 102 -1.50 -14.92 7.76
CA PHE A 102 -2.66 -14.18 7.30
C PHE A 102 -2.74 -14.10 5.77
N ASN A 103 -3.96 -13.98 5.26
CA ASN A 103 -4.17 -13.58 3.86
C ASN A 103 -3.97 -12.07 3.72
N PRO A 104 -3.27 -11.60 2.69
CA PRO A 104 -3.02 -10.17 2.47
C PRO A 104 -4.30 -9.34 2.26
N SER A 105 -5.37 -9.97 1.74
CA SER A 105 -6.69 -9.36 1.55
C SER A 105 -7.37 -8.97 2.87
N ASN A 106 -7.02 -9.62 3.98
CA ASN A 106 -7.64 -9.39 5.28
C ASN A 106 -6.93 -8.27 6.07
N LEU A 107 -5.92 -7.65 5.45
CA LEU A 107 -5.08 -6.62 6.03
C LEU A 107 -5.38 -5.26 5.37
N ILE A 108 -5.14 -4.20 6.12
CA ILE A 108 -5.06 -2.84 5.61
C ILE A 108 -3.67 -2.29 5.94
N VAL A 109 -2.97 -1.80 4.94
CA VAL A 109 -1.67 -1.15 5.12
C VAL A 109 -1.87 0.24 5.71
N THR A 110 -1.25 0.50 6.86
CA THR A 110 -1.29 1.79 7.57
C THR A 110 -0.08 2.64 7.21
N THR A 111 1.12 2.03 7.16
CA THR A 111 2.36 2.69 6.74
C THR A 111 3.10 1.82 5.74
N LEU A 112 3.75 2.47 4.77
CA LEU A 112 4.46 1.81 3.67
C LEU A 112 5.97 1.94 3.87
N ASN A 113 6.71 0.85 3.68
CA ASN A 113 8.15 0.92 3.54
C ASN A 113 8.53 1.46 2.14
N LEU A 114 9.25 2.59 2.10
CA LEU A 114 9.63 3.30 0.87
C LEU A 114 11.12 3.15 0.50
N GLU A 115 11.87 2.26 1.15
CA GLU A 115 13.29 2.00 0.84
C GLU A 115 13.53 1.71 -0.66
N ASP A 116 12.65 0.90 -1.28
CA ASP A 116 12.73 0.62 -2.72
C ASP A 116 12.04 1.71 -3.55
N LYS A 117 12.86 2.55 -4.18
CA LYS A 117 12.43 3.60 -5.12
C LYS A 117 11.55 3.05 -6.26
N LYS A 118 11.72 1.79 -6.69
CA LYS A 118 10.92 1.18 -7.78
C LYS A 118 9.49 0.81 -7.36
N ARG A 119 9.18 0.85 -6.06
CA ARG A 119 7.87 0.45 -5.52
C ARG A 119 6.71 1.27 -6.08
N PHE A 120 6.92 2.57 -6.28
CA PHE A 120 5.93 3.50 -6.85
C PHE A 120 6.34 4.11 -8.19
N LYS A 121 7.56 3.83 -8.67
CA LYS A 121 8.14 4.42 -9.89
C LYS A 121 7.33 4.17 -11.18
N LYS A 122 6.47 3.15 -11.20
CA LYS A 122 5.58 2.86 -12.35
C LYS A 122 4.31 3.74 -12.40
N LYS A 123 3.96 4.47 -11.34
CA LYS A 123 2.72 5.27 -11.29
C LYS A 123 2.94 6.78 -11.40
N ASN A 124 4.12 7.27 -11.03
CA ASN A 124 4.48 8.70 -11.11
C ASN A 124 4.94 9.14 -12.52
N GLN A 125 4.43 8.56 -13.61
CA GLN A 125 4.65 9.16 -14.94
C GLN A 125 3.64 10.26 -15.27
N GLU A 126 2.57 10.42 -14.48
CA GLU A 126 1.57 11.49 -14.67
C GLU A 126 1.63 12.60 -13.60
N THR A 127 2.35 12.43 -12.50
CA THR A 127 2.50 13.48 -11.47
C THR A 127 3.73 14.37 -11.73
N LYS A 128 3.75 15.05 -12.88
CA LYS A 128 4.45 16.33 -13.03
C LYS A 128 3.45 17.47 -12.77
N LYS A 129 3.22 17.81 -11.51
CA LYS A 129 2.87 19.19 -11.11
C LYS A 129 3.76 19.54 -9.91
N PRO A 130 4.74 20.44 -10.06
CA PRO A 130 5.61 20.82 -8.96
C PRO A 130 4.86 21.71 -7.96
N GLU A 131 4.93 21.36 -6.68
CA GLU A 131 4.47 22.17 -5.54
C GLU A 131 5.21 23.53 -5.40
N LYS A 132 6.17 23.82 -6.28
CA LYS A 132 6.91 25.11 -6.35
C LYS A 132 6.04 26.34 -6.63
N GLN A 133 4.75 26.22 -6.93
CA GLN A 133 3.87 27.37 -7.20
C GLN A 133 3.04 27.86 -5.99
N LYS A 134 3.11 27.18 -4.83
CA LYS A 134 2.39 27.63 -3.62
C LYS A 134 3.20 28.63 -2.79
N GLU A 135 4.50 28.38 -2.58
CA GLU A 135 5.37 29.33 -1.86
C GLU A 135 5.51 30.69 -2.58
N ALA A 136 5.55 30.69 -3.92
CA ALA A 136 5.67 31.93 -4.71
C ALA A 136 4.38 32.78 -4.77
N LYS A 137 3.22 32.23 -4.39
CA LYS A 137 1.95 32.98 -4.32
C LYS A 137 1.73 33.60 -2.93
N GLU A 138 2.35 33.03 -1.91
CA GLU A 138 2.26 33.52 -0.53
C GLU A 138 3.26 34.66 -0.28
N SER A 139 4.43 34.63 -0.92
CA SER A 139 5.37 35.76 -0.94
C SER A 139 4.84 36.99 -1.71
N LYS A 140 4.17 36.80 -2.86
CA LYS A 140 3.61 37.92 -3.64
C LYS A 140 2.45 38.65 -2.96
N LYS A 141 1.69 37.98 -2.08
CA LYS A 141 0.61 38.62 -1.29
C LYS A 141 1.12 39.41 -0.09
N SER A 142 2.31 39.10 0.43
CA SER A 142 2.90 39.82 1.56
C SER A 142 3.69 41.07 1.11
N GLU A 143 4.20 41.10 -0.13
CA GLU A 143 4.78 42.32 -0.73
C GLU A 143 3.72 43.38 -1.07
N THR A 144 2.55 43.00 -1.60
CA THR A 144 1.50 43.97 -2.02
C THR A 144 0.84 44.73 -0.87
N GLN A 145 1.09 44.36 0.39
CA GLN A 145 0.54 45.05 1.57
C GLN A 145 1.51 46.06 2.20
N LYS A 146 2.78 46.15 1.76
CA LYS A 146 3.76 47.11 2.28
C LYS A 146 3.82 48.43 1.49
N ASP A 147 3.40 48.44 0.23
CA ASP A 147 3.48 49.60 -0.66
C ASP A 147 2.15 50.36 -0.81
N LYS A 148 1.49 50.69 0.29
CA LYS A 148 0.55 51.83 0.30
C LYS A 148 1.31 53.07 0.77
N PRO A 149 1.57 54.08 -0.08
CA PRO A 149 2.16 55.32 0.39
C PRO A 149 1.23 55.98 1.41
N LYS A 150 1.79 56.36 2.57
CA LYS A 150 1.19 57.31 3.50
C LYS A 150 1.19 58.68 2.81
N GLU A 151 0.05 59.13 2.31
CA GLU A 151 -0.14 60.55 2.03
C GLU A 151 -0.26 61.32 3.35
N ILE A 152 0.79 62.11 3.60
CA ILE A 152 0.96 63.16 4.60
C ILE A 152 1.32 64.35 3.70
N LYS A 153 0.50 65.37 3.44
CA LYS A 153 -0.06 66.49 4.22
C LYS A 153 -0.86 67.34 3.19
N GLU A 154 -1.80 68.21 3.54
CA GLU A 154 -1.49 69.57 3.99
C GLU A 154 -2.73 70.33 4.50
N LYS A 155 -2.43 71.19 5.47
CA LYS A 155 -3.24 72.24 6.07
C LYS A 155 -3.93 73.15 5.04
N LYS A 156 -5.20 73.47 5.27
CA LYS A 156 -5.71 74.85 5.24
C LYS A 156 -6.99 74.98 6.05
#